data_AF-A0A928PEX6-F1
#
_entry.id   AF-A0A928PEX6-F1
#
_cell.length_a   1.000
_cell.length_b   1.000
_cell.length_c   1.000
_cell.angle_alpha   90.00
_cell.angle_beta   90.00
_cell.angle_gamma   90.00
#
_symmetry.space_group_name_H-M   'P 1'
#
loop_
_entity.id
_entity.type
_entity.pdbx_description
1 polymer ?
#
loop_
_entity_poly.entity_id
_entity_poly.type
_entity_poly.pdbx_seq_one_letter_code
_entity_poly.pdbx_strand_id
1 'polypeptide(L)'
;MIRTTVVTLTTIPGFAYKQKLPSGGAGIVILRADTSQPGIAGISKTSGEAIPTANTSSALFPTEAFNEAIELTKGLPYRKQPAVKLVLEQPAEAPEAEEESLPKEAAVVDGKDYQAIVKAYTDDAGRLSYDLLNRDLIRFAHRSSVVRQKAADKDSVDAIRLYITGTKFRNIAKNHNLTDDQILTISSLLDDVYPRGVFQELNRELRRMVGKA
;
A
#
# COMPACT_ATOMS: atom_id res chain seq x y z
N MET A 1 -2.68 -10.32 10.94
CA MET A 1 -2.09 -10.06 9.61
C MET A 1 -2.86 -8.95 8.89
N ILE A 2 -2.16 -8.12 8.11
CA ILE A 2 -2.75 -7.03 7.30
C ILE A 2 -2.58 -7.38 5.82
N ARG A 3 -3.68 -7.39 5.07
CA ARG A 3 -3.67 -7.69 3.63
C ARG A 3 -4.85 -7.06 2.88
N THR A 4 -4.80 -7.08 1.56
CA THR A 4 -5.91 -6.64 0.70
C THR A 4 -6.98 -7.73 0.58
N THR A 5 -8.10 -7.38 -0.05
CA THR A 5 -9.10 -8.35 -0.49
C THR A 5 -8.46 -9.38 -1.43
N VAL A 6 -8.94 -10.62 -1.33
CA VAL A 6 -8.52 -11.74 -2.16
C VAL A 6 -9.10 -11.58 -3.56
N VAL A 7 -8.28 -11.82 -4.58
CA VAL A 7 -8.67 -11.80 -5.99
C VAL A 7 -8.41 -13.16 -6.62
N THR A 8 -9.22 -13.55 -7.60
CA THR A 8 -9.03 -14.77 -8.37
C THR A 8 -8.13 -14.51 -9.56
N LEU A 9 -7.17 -15.40 -9.81
CA LEU A 9 -6.31 -15.33 -10.99
C LEU A 9 -6.95 -16.07 -12.17
N THR A 10 -6.64 -15.60 -13.38
CA THR A 10 -7.03 -16.23 -14.65
C THR A 10 -5.88 -17.02 -15.26
N THR A 11 -4.63 -16.61 -15.03
CA THR A 11 -3.42 -17.29 -15.55
C THR A 11 -3.24 -18.67 -14.91
N ILE A 12 -3.56 -18.81 -13.63
CA ILE A 12 -3.50 -20.07 -12.89
C ILE A 12 -4.73 -20.23 -11.99
N PRO A 13 -5.21 -21.47 -11.75
CA PRO A 13 -6.32 -21.72 -10.83
C PRO A 13 -5.87 -21.46 -9.39
N GLY A 14 -6.16 -20.26 -8.90
CA GLY A 14 -5.74 -19.83 -7.57
C GLY A 14 -6.23 -18.44 -7.20
N PHE A 15 -5.84 -18.04 -6.00
CA PHE A 15 -6.17 -16.76 -5.42
C PHE A 15 -4.90 -15.97 -5.14
N ALA A 16 -4.98 -14.66 -5.25
CA ALA A 16 -3.90 -13.76 -4.89
C ALA A 16 -4.37 -12.69 -3.91
N TYR A 17 -3.45 -12.19 -3.09
CA TYR A 17 -3.65 -11.00 -2.29
C TYR A 17 -2.30 -10.32 -2.04
N LYS A 18 -2.37 -9.02 -1.74
CA LYS A 18 -1.20 -8.25 -1.31
C LYS A 18 -1.15 -8.23 0.22
N GLN A 19 0.03 -8.48 0.78
CA GLN A 19 0.28 -8.44 2.22
C GLN A 19 1.44 -7.50 2.54
N LYS A 20 1.50 -7.01 3.79
CA LYS A 20 2.68 -6.32 4.28
C LYS A 20 3.75 -7.36 4.65
N LEU A 21 4.97 -7.20 4.13
CA LEU A 21 6.08 -8.11 4.43
C LEU A 21 6.80 -7.69 5.73
N PRO A 22 7.32 -8.65 6.52
CA PRO A 22 8.13 -8.35 7.72
C PRO A 22 9.40 -7.54 7.41
N SER A 23 9.99 -7.77 6.24
CA SER A 23 11.17 -7.04 5.73
C SER A 23 10.90 -5.56 5.38
N GLY A 24 9.65 -5.11 5.51
CA GLY A 24 9.18 -3.81 5.02
C GLY A 24 8.68 -3.88 3.58
N GLY A 25 7.65 -3.09 3.30
CA GLY A 25 7.02 -2.96 1.98
C GLY A 25 5.89 -3.97 1.68
N ALA A 26 5.40 -3.90 0.44
CA ALA A 26 4.32 -4.75 -0.05
C ALA A 26 4.86 -6.04 -0.71
N GLY A 27 4.22 -7.15 -0.39
CA GLY A 27 4.42 -8.43 -1.06
C GLY A 27 3.10 -8.99 -1.61
N ILE A 28 3.21 -9.87 -2.60
CA ILE A 28 2.10 -10.59 -3.19
C ILE A 28 2.24 -12.06 -2.87
N VAL A 29 1.13 -12.64 -2.43
CA VAL A 29 0.99 -14.06 -2.18
C VAL A 29 0.01 -14.63 -3.17
N ILE A 30 0.41 -15.73 -3.81
CA ILE A 30 -0.46 -16.55 -4.64
C ILE A 30 -0.64 -17.90 -3.97
N LEU A 31 -1.90 -18.30 -3.82
CA LEU A 31 -2.32 -19.59 -3.30
C LEU A 31 -3.02 -20.37 -4.41
N ARG A 32 -2.46 -21.51 -4.80
CA ARG A 32 -3.12 -22.45 -5.72
C ARG A 32 -3.79 -23.56 -4.93
N ALA A 33 -4.83 -24.15 -5.51
CA ALA A 33 -5.55 -25.26 -4.91
C ALA A 33 -4.84 -26.62 -5.07
N ASP A 34 -3.82 -26.71 -5.93
CA ASP A 34 -3.10 -27.95 -6.23
C ASP A 34 -1.75 -28.07 -5.50
N THR A 35 -1.30 -27.01 -4.82
CA THR A 35 0.00 -26.96 -4.15
C THR A 35 -0.12 -26.42 -2.74
N SER A 36 0.45 -27.11 -1.76
CA SER A 36 0.51 -26.64 -0.37
C SER A 36 1.48 -25.47 -0.16
N GLN A 37 2.42 -25.25 -1.08
CA GLN A 37 3.40 -24.18 -0.99
C GLN A 37 2.89 -22.88 -1.64
N PRO A 38 2.83 -21.75 -0.90
CA PRO A 38 2.45 -20.46 -1.46
C PRO A 38 3.58 -19.86 -2.32
N GLY A 39 3.21 -19.18 -3.40
CA GLY A 39 4.14 -18.32 -4.16
C GLY A 39 4.22 -16.94 -3.53
N ILE A 40 5.42 -16.46 -3.21
CA ILE A 40 5.62 -15.15 -2.56
C ILE A 40 6.57 -14.30 -3.40
N ALA A 41 6.15 -13.09 -3.73
CA ALA A 41 6.97 -12.09 -4.41
C ALA A 41 6.93 -10.75 -3.68
N GLY A 42 8.06 -10.05 -3.60
CA GLY A 42 8.10 -8.64 -3.26
C GLY A 42 7.68 -7.78 -4.45
N ILE A 43 7.23 -6.54 -4.21
CA ILE A 43 6.97 -5.58 -5.28
C ILE A 43 8.08 -4.54 -5.32
N SER A 44 8.75 -4.43 -6.46
CA SER A 44 9.74 -3.38 -6.69
C SER A 44 9.06 -2.01 -6.80
N LYS A 45 9.43 -1.03 -5.95
CA LYS A 45 8.91 0.34 -6.07
C LYS A 45 9.44 1.09 -7.29
N THR A 46 10.54 0.63 -7.90
CA THR A 46 11.15 1.27 -9.07
C THR A 46 10.54 0.77 -10.38
N SER A 47 10.47 -0.55 -10.60
CA SER A 47 9.89 -1.13 -11.83
C SER A 47 8.38 -1.34 -11.73
N GLY A 48 7.87 -1.58 -10.51
CA GLY A 48 6.51 -2.04 -10.28
C GLY A 48 6.31 -3.54 -10.54
N GLU A 49 7.39 -4.28 -10.78
CA GLU A 49 7.37 -5.71 -11.10
C GLU A 49 7.50 -6.58 -9.85
N ALA A 50 7.04 -7.82 -9.98
CA ALA A 50 7.20 -8.84 -8.96
C ALA A 50 8.66 -9.32 -8.91
N ILE A 51 9.21 -9.39 -7.71
CA ILE A 51 10.49 -10.03 -7.41
C ILE A 51 10.19 -11.31 -6.63
N PRO A 52 10.10 -12.47 -7.29
CA PRO A 52 9.86 -13.74 -6.62
C PRO A 52 10.93 -14.01 -5.56
N THR A 53 10.51 -14.54 -4.41
CA THR A 53 11.43 -14.99 -3.37
C THR A 53 12.17 -16.26 -3.83
N ALA A 54 13.39 -16.49 -3.33
CA ALA A 54 14.20 -17.65 -3.70
C ALA A 54 13.50 -19.00 -3.44
N ASN A 55 12.53 -19.04 -2.51
CA ASN A 55 11.75 -20.23 -2.17
C ASN A 55 10.52 -20.44 -3.08
N THR A 56 10.30 -19.59 -4.08
CA THR A 56 9.16 -19.71 -5.01
C THR A 56 9.58 -20.49 -6.26
N SER A 57 8.94 -21.63 -6.52
CA SER A 57 9.17 -22.41 -7.74
C SER A 57 8.61 -21.68 -8.97
N SER A 58 9.49 -21.29 -9.89
CA SER A 58 9.12 -20.61 -11.15
C SER A 58 8.28 -21.47 -12.09
N ALA A 59 8.35 -22.80 -11.96
CA ALA A 59 7.52 -23.73 -12.72
C ALA A 59 6.06 -23.75 -12.24
N LEU A 60 5.84 -23.54 -10.94
CA LEU A 60 4.50 -23.52 -10.33
C LEU A 60 3.90 -22.12 -10.32
N PHE A 61 4.73 -21.08 -10.25
CA PHE A 61 4.28 -19.70 -10.19
C PHE A 61 5.01 -18.89 -11.27
N PRO A 62 4.47 -18.85 -12.51
CA PRO A 62 5.06 -18.05 -13.57
C PRO A 62 4.99 -16.56 -13.22
N THR A 63 5.94 -15.79 -13.74
CA THR A 63 6.00 -14.33 -13.54
C THR A 63 4.73 -13.63 -14.03
N GLU A 64 4.08 -14.15 -15.06
CA GLU A 64 2.80 -13.66 -15.57
C GLU A 64 1.69 -13.68 -14.50
N ALA A 65 1.60 -14.74 -13.70
CA ALA A 65 0.61 -14.84 -12.63
C ALA A 65 0.87 -13.81 -11.52
N PHE A 66 2.14 -13.50 -11.23
CA PHE A 66 2.49 -12.44 -10.29
C PHE A 66 2.16 -11.05 -10.83
N ASN A 67 2.41 -10.80 -12.12
CA ASN A 67 2.06 -9.53 -12.75
C ASN A 67 0.53 -9.33 -12.80
N GLU A 68 -0.22 -10.39 -13.09
CA GLU A 68 -1.68 -10.37 -13.01
C GLU A 68 -2.14 -10.05 -11.58
N ALA A 69 -1.58 -10.73 -10.57
CA ALA A 69 -1.88 -10.46 -9.17
C ALA A 69 -1.57 -9.01 -8.76
N ILE A 70 -0.47 -8.44 -9.25
CA ILE A 70 -0.12 -7.02 -9.04
C ILE A 70 -1.24 -6.13 -9.56
N GLU A 71 -1.65 -6.32 -10.81
CA GLU A 71 -2.66 -5.48 -11.45
C GLU A 71 -4.05 -5.64 -10.81
N LEU A 72 -4.45 -6.87 -10.44
CA LEU A 72 -5.73 -7.11 -9.78
C LEU A 72 -5.80 -6.56 -8.36
N THR A 73 -4.67 -6.54 -7.63
CA THR A 73 -4.61 -6.03 -6.25
C THR A 73 -4.23 -4.55 -6.15
N LYS A 74 -3.85 -3.93 -7.27
CA LYS A 74 -3.51 -2.51 -7.35
C LYS A 74 -4.69 -1.63 -6.94
N GLY A 75 -4.43 -0.70 -6.04
CA GLY A 75 -5.48 0.18 -5.52
C GLY A 75 -6.33 -0.45 -4.40
N LEU A 76 -6.27 -1.77 -4.15
CA LEU A 76 -7.04 -2.34 -3.05
C LEU A 76 -6.46 -1.93 -1.69
N PRO A 77 -7.24 -1.33 -0.79
CA PRO A 77 -6.74 -0.89 0.50
C PRO A 77 -6.44 -2.08 1.42
N TYR A 78 -5.48 -1.87 2.32
CA TYR A 78 -5.17 -2.84 3.36
C TYR A 78 -6.30 -2.95 4.39
N ARG A 79 -6.55 -4.16 4.86
CA ARG A 79 -7.48 -4.48 5.95
C ARG A 79 -6.88 -5.55 6.84
N LYS A 80 -7.30 -5.60 8.10
CA LYS A 80 -7.00 -6.75 8.95
C LYS A 80 -7.86 -7.93 8.49
N GLN A 81 -7.22 -9.03 8.14
CA GLN A 81 -7.92 -10.25 7.72
C GLN A 81 -7.23 -11.50 8.31
N PRO A 82 -8.00 -12.56 8.63
CA PRO A 82 -7.47 -13.83 9.13
C PRO A 82 -6.70 -14.58 8.04
N ALA A 83 -5.65 -15.34 8.34
CA ALA A 83 -4.89 -16.09 7.31
C ALA A 83 -5.82 -16.87 6.34
N VAL A 84 -5.59 -16.78 5.02
CA VAL A 84 -6.37 -17.56 4.05
C VAL A 84 -5.85 -18.99 4.15
N LYS A 85 -6.71 -19.91 4.60
CA LYS A 85 -6.45 -21.35 4.48
C LYS A 85 -7.29 -21.84 3.30
N LEU A 86 -6.64 -22.32 2.25
CA LEU A 86 -7.33 -23.15 1.27
C LEU A 86 -7.55 -24.50 1.95
N VAL A 87 -8.80 -24.82 2.27
CA VAL A 87 -9.16 -26.12 2.85
C VAL A 87 -9.06 -27.16 1.73
N LEU A 88 -7.88 -27.76 1.60
CA LEU A 88 -7.75 -29.11 1.07
C LEU A 88 -7.84 -30.02 2.29
N GLU A 89 -8.77 -30.96 2.32
CA GLU A 89 -8.83 -31.97 3.38
C GLU A 89 -7.53 -32.79 3.39
N GLN A 90 -6.56 -32.40 4.22
CA GLN A 90 -5.59 -33.26 4.91
C GLN A 90 -4.73 -32.46 5.92
N PRO A 91 -4.19 -33.13 6.96
CA PRO A 91 -3.89 -32.52 8.25
C PRO A 91 -2.72 -31.55 8.21
N ALA A 92 -2.80 -30.59 9.11
CA ALA A 92 -1.91 -29.46 9.25
C ALA A 92 -0.42 -29.83 9.33
N GLU A 93 0.33 -29.48 8.29
CA GLU A 93 1.65 -28.89 8.47
C GLU A 93 1.53 -27.41 8.12
N ALA A 94 1.48 -26.59 9.17
CA ALA A 94 1.63 -25.16 9.04
C ALA A 94 3.07 -24.88 8.60
N PRO A 95 3.32 -24.15 7.50
CA PRO A 95 4.54 -23.38 7.46
C PRO A 95 4.41 -22.35 8.58
N GLU A 96 5.19 -22.53 9.64
CA GLU A 96 5.52 -21.50 10.61
C GLU A 96 6.17 -20.33 9.87
N ALA A 97 5.35 -19.43 9.36
CA ALA A 97 5.79 -18.07 9.07
C ALA A 97 5.59 -17.29 10.36
N GLU A 98 6.70 -17.05 11.05
CA GLU A 98 6.82 -16.23 12.26
C GLU A 98 5.86 -15.03 12.22
N GLU A 99 4.92 -15.04 13.16
CA GLU A 99 3.94 -13.98 13.38
C GLU A 99 4.60 -12.79 14.08
N GLU A 100 5.45 -12.03 13.38
CA GLU A 100 5.72 -10.65 13.78
C GLU A 100 4.84 -9.71 12.94
N SER A 101 3.56 -9.65 13.34
CA SER A 101 2.69 -8.58 12.87
C SER A 101 3.20 -7.25 13.42
N LEU A 102 3.51 -6.28 12.57
CA LEU A 102 3.79 -4.90 12.98
C LEU A 102 2.60 -4.36 13.81
N PRO A 103 2.68 -4.33 15.16
CA PRO A 103 1.50 -4.12 16.00
C PRO A 103 0.90 -2.73 15.79
N LYS A 104 1.77 -1.76 15.47
CA LYS A 104 1.42 -0.38 15.18
C LYS A 104 0.62 -0.23 13.88
N GLU A 105 1.02 -0.91 12.80
CA GLU A 105 0.31 -0.81 11.52
C GLU A 105 -1.08 -1.47 11.60
N ALA A 106 -1.20 -2.58 12.34
CA ALA A 106 -2.46 -3.30 12.48
C ALA A 106 -3.50 -2.47 13.22
N ALA A 107 -3.10 -1.78 14.29
CA ALA A 107 -3.97 -0.86 15.02
C ALA A 107 -4.39 0.34 14.16
N VAL A 108 -3.51 0.84 13.30
CA VAL A 108 -3.80 1.97 12.40
C VAL A 108 -4.81 1.58 11.32
N VAL A 109 -4.69 0.41 10.70
CA VAL A 109 -5.61 -0.07 9.64
C VAL A 109 -7.04 -0.26 10.17
N ASP A 110 -7.20 -0.74 11.40
CA ASP A 110 -8.50 -0.84 12.07
C ASP A 110 -9.01 0.51 12.61
N GLY A 111 -8.15 1.53 12.61
CA GLY A 111 -8.45 2.86 13.11
C GLY A 111 -9.46 3.62 12.23
N LYS A 112 -10.35 4.38 12.87
CA LYS A 112 -11.34 5.22 12.19
C LYS A 112 -10.69 6.25 11.25
N ASP A 113 -9.51 6.75 11.62
CA ASP A 113 -8.78 7.76 10.86
C ASP A 113 -8.31 7.21 9.50
N TYR A 114 -7.70 6.02 9.48
CA TYR A 114 -7.28 5.36 8.25
C TYR A 114 -8.50 5.06 7.35
N GLN A 115 -9.57 4.51 7.93
CA GLN A 115 -10.79 4.19 7.18
C GLN A 115 -11.45 5.44 6.59
N ALA A 116 -11.44 6.57 7.30
CA ALA A 116 -11.95 7.84 6.79
C ALA A 116 -11.13 8.34 5.59
N ILE A 117 -9.80 8.25 5.68
CA ILE A 117 -8.89 8.66 4.60
C ILE A 117 -9.03 7.76 3.38
N VAL A 118 -9.04 6.44 3.58
CA VAL A 118 -9.29 5.48 2.50
C VAL A 118 -10.62 5.81 1.83
N LYS A 119 -11.70 5.91 2.59
CA LYS A 119 -13.04 6.23 2.06
C LYS A 119 -13.07 7.54 1.26
N ALA A 120 -12.33 8.57 1.67
CA ALA A 120 -12.29 9.85 0.98
C ALA A 120 -11.62 9.79 -0.41
N TYR A 121 -10.75 8.81 -0.63
CA TYR A 121 -10.00 8.65 -1.87
C TYR A 121 -10.27 7.32 -2.58
N THR A 122 -11.28 6.57 -2.16
CA THR A 122 -11.72 5.34 -2.82
C THR A 122 -12.72 5.65 -3.93
N ASP A 123 -12.58 5.00 -5.08
CA ASP A 123 -13.52 5.06 -6.21
C ASP A 123 -14.72 4.12 -6.01
N ASP A 124 -15.68 4.16 -6.94
CA ASP A 124 -16.88 3.33 -6.91
C ASP A 124 -16.58 1.82 -7.00
N ALA A 125 -15.40 1.44 -7.50
CA ALA A 125 -14.93 0.06 -7.57
C ALA A 125 -14.22 -0.40 -6.28
N GLY A 126 -14.16 0.44 -5.25
CA GLY A 126 -13.53 0.10 -3.97
C GLY A 126 -11.99 0.21 -3.98
N ARG A 127 -11.41 0.82 -5.02
CA ARG A 127 -9.96 1.02 -5.17
C ARG A 127 -9.57 2.43 -4.78
N LEU A 128 -8.41 2.58 -4.14
CA LEU A 128 -7.78 3.85 -3.85
C LEU A 128 -7.42 4.54 -5.18
N SER A 129 -8.08 5.66 -5.45
CA SER A 129 -7.83 6.47 -6.63
C SER A 129 -6.61 7.36 -6.42
N TYR A 130 -5.53 6.96 -7.09
CA TYR A 130 -4.29 7.72 -7.18
C TYR A 130 -4.51 9.16 -7.70
N ASP A 131 -5.35 9.30 -8.73
CA ASP A 131 -5.61 10.60 -9.36
C ASP A 131 -6.37 11.55 -8.42
N LEU A 132 -7.39 11.05 -7.73
CA LEU A 132 -8.16 11.86 -6.77
C LEU A 132 -7.25 12.35 -5.63
N LEU A 133 -6.44 11.46 -5.08
CA LEU A 133 -5.50 11.77 -4.01
C LEU A 133 -4.47 12.80 -4.47
N ASN A 134 -3.73 12.56 -5.55
CA ASN A 134 -2.69 13.49 -6.00
C ASN A 134 -3.27 14.84 -6.40
N ARG A 135 -4.41 14.86 -7.11
CA ARG A 135 -5.06 16.10 -7.52
C ARG A 135 -5.44 16.96 -6.32
N ASP A 136 -5.99 16.37 -5.26
CA ASP A 136 -6.36 17.11 -4.06
C ASP A 136 -5.13 17.63 -3.30
N LEU A 137 -4.11 16.78 -3.09
CA LEU A 137 -2.88 17.17 -2.39
C LEU A 137 -2.09 18.24 -3.15
N ILE A 138 -1.94 18.13 -4.47
CA ILE A 138 -1.27 19.12 -5.32
C ILE A 138 -2.04 20.44 -5.33
N ARG A 139 -3.37 20.39 -5.46
CA ARG A 139 -4.21 21.60 -5.39
C ARG A 139 -4.05 22.31 -4.05
N PHE A 140 -3.98 21.56 -2.94
CA PHE A 140 -3.70 22.12 -1.62
C PHE A 140 -2.31 22.74 -1.56
N ALA A 141 -1.28 22.05 -2.07
CA ALA A 141 0.10 22.53 -2.11
C ALA A 141 0.22 23.90 -2.79
N HIS A 142 -0.42 24.08 -3.96
CA HIS A 142 -0.38 25.36 -4.67
C HIS A 142 -1.13 26.49 -3.95
N ARG A 143 -2.21 26.19 -3.22
CA ARG A 143 -3.03 27.19 -2.54
C ARG A 143 -2.44 27.64 -1.20
N SER A 144 -1.74 26.74 -0.50
CA SER A 144 -1.19 27.01 0.83
C SER A 144 -0.02 27.99 0.79
N SER A 145 -0.16 29.12 1.48
CA SER A 145 0.95 30.07 1.70
C SER A 145 2.09 29.44 2.50
N VAL A 146 1.76 28.58 3.47
CA VAL A 146 2.75 27.88 4.29
C VAL A 146 3.59 26.93 3.43
N VAL A 147 2.99 26.20 2.50
CA VAL A 147 3.74 25.32 1.59
C VAL A 147 4.67 26.13 0.69
N ARG A 148 4.21 27.28 0.18
CA ARG A 148 5.06 28.17 -0.62
C ARG A 148 6.23 28.71 0.19
N GLN A 149 6.00 29.11 1.44
CA GLN A 149 7.06 29.57 2.33
C GLN A 149 8.07 28.46 2.59
N LYS A 150 7.62 27.25 2.94
CA LYS A 150 8.49 26.09 3.13
C LYS A 150 9.32 25.75 1.90
N ALA A 151 8.73 25.86 0.71
CA ALA A 151 9.47 25.68 -0.54
C ALA A 151 10.54 26.77 -0.75
N ALA A 152 10.23 28.02 -0.44
CA ALA A 152 11.18 29.14 -0.49
C ALA A 152 12.32 28.97 0.53
N ASP A 153 12.02 28.43 1.70
CA ASP A 153 12.99 28.10 2.75
C ASP A 153 13.82 26.85 2.41
N LYS A 154 13.58 26.22 1.26
CA LYS A 154 14.22 24.98 0.77
C LYS A 154 14.08 23.80 1.74
N ASP A 155 12.93 23.70 2.40
CA ASP A 155 12.55 22.50 3.16
C ASP A 155 12.61 21.26 2.25
N SER A 156 12.93 20.11 2.84
CA SER A 156 12.97 18.85 2.10
C SER A 156 11.57 18.47 1.57
N VAL A 157 11.55 17.78 0.42
CA VAL A 157 10.30 17.29 -0.20
C VAL A 157 9.50 16.43 0.78
N ASP A 158 10.17 15.61 1.58
CA ASP A 158 9.54 14.75 2.58
C ASP A 158 8.89 15.57 3.71
N ALA A 159 9.54 16.65 4.18
CA ALA A 159 8.98 17.54 5.19
C ALA A 159 7.75 18.30 4.67
N ILE A 160 7.83 18.82 3.44
CA ILE A 160 6.71 19.50 2.79
C ILE A 160 5.55 18.52 2.56
N ARG A 161 5.84 17.29 2.11
CA ARG A 161 4.82 16.24 1.95
C ARG A 161 4.16 15.91 3.28
N LEU A 162 4.94 15.71 4.36
CA LEU A 162 4.41 15.40 5.68
C LEU A 162 3.48 16.50 6.19
N TYR A 163 3.82 17.77 5.96
CA TYR A 163 2.94 18.88 6.29
C TYR A 163 1.62 18.84 5.50
N ILE A 164 1.69 18.58 4.19
CA ILE A 164 0.52 18.50 3.31
C ILE A 164 -0.39 17.33 3.71
N THR A 165 0.17 16.13 3.78
CA THR A 165 -0.59 14.92 4.14
C THR A 165 -1.11 15.05 5.56
N GLY A 166 -0.32 15.53 6.51
CA GLY A 166 -0.74 15.73 7.89
C GLY A 166 -1.91 16.70 8.02
N THR A 167 -1.86 17.83 7.33
CA THR A 167 -2.96 18.81 7.34
C THR A 167 -4.24 18.22 6.73
N LYS A 168 -4.12 17.56 5.57
CA LYS A 168 -5.25 17.00 4.85
C LYS A 168 -5.87 15.80 5.57
N PHE A 169 -5.05 14.90 6.07
CA PHE A 169 -5.49 13.69 6.77
C PHE A 169 -6.16 14.02 8.09
N ARG A 170 -5.63 14.96 8.89
CA ARG A 170 -6.30 15.47 10.10
C ARG A 170 -7.69 16.03 9.81
N ASN A 171 -7.81 16.80 8.72
CA ASN A 171 -9.08 17.38 8.30
C ASN A 171 -10.09 16.30 7.87
N ILE A 172 -9.68 15.37 7.01
CA ILE A 172 -10.54 14.29 6.51
C ILE A 172 -10.98 13.35 7.64
N ALA A 173 -10.05 12.96 8.50
CA ALA A 173 -10.32 12.12 9.66
C ALA A 173 -11.12 12.85 10.77
N LYS A 174 -11.24 14.18 10.69
CA LYS A 174 -11.78 15.05 11.74
C LYS A 174 -11.07 14.82 13.09
N ASN A 175 -9.78 14.50 13.03
CA ASN A 175 -8.94 14.24 14.19
C ASN A 175 -7.68 15.11 14.11
N HIS A 176 -7.71 16.26 14.78
CA HIS A 176 -6.58 17.19 14.81
C HIS A 176 -5.40 16.69 15.65
N ASN A 177 -5.59 15.63 16.44
CA ASN A 177 -4.57 15.07 17.33
C ASN A 177 -3.76 13.95 16.69
N LEU A 178 -3.97 13.64 15.40
CA LEU A 178 -3.13 12.68 14.68
C LEU A 178 -1.66 13.12 14.74
N THR A 179 -0.82 12.24 15.27
CA THR A 179 0.61 12.49 15.37
C THR A 179 1.28 12.33 14.01
N ASP A 180 2.45 12.95 13.84
CA ASP A 180 3.21 12.83 12.60
C ASP A 180 3.61 11.36 12.32
N ASP A 181 3.92 10.57 13.36
CA ASP A 181 4.19 9.13 13.23
C ASP A 181 2.98 8.35 12.69
N GLN A 182 1.78 8.67 13.15
CA GLN A 182 0.55 8.06 12.63
C GLN A 182 0.32 8.45 11.16
N ILE A 183 0.58 9.71 10.80
CA ILE A 183 0.48 10.19 9.41
C ILE A 183 1.50 9.49 8.51
N LEU A 184 2.73 9.31 8.97
CA LEU A 184 3.76 8.57 8.24
C LEU A 184 3.35 7.10 8.05
N THR A 185 2.78 6.47 9.08
CA THR A 185 2.27 5.10 9.01
C THR A 185 1.12 4.99 8.01
N ILE A 186 0.14 5.89 8.07
CA ILE A 186 -0.98 5.95 7.11
C ILE A 186 -0.45 6.17 5.69
N SER A 187 0.49 7.11 5.51
CA SER A 187 1.08 7.40 4.21
C SER A 187 1.81 6.18 3.64
N SER A 188 2.57 5.47 4.47
CA SER A 188 3.24 4.22 4.09
C SER A 188 2.24 3.15 3.62
N LEU A 189 1.16 2.95 4.37
CA LEU A 189 0.09 2.01 4.01
C LEU A 189 -0.60 2.38 2.70
N LEU A 190 -0.85 3.66 2.45
CA LEU A 190 -1.45 4.12 1.19
C LEU A 190 -0.46 3.96 0.03
N ASP A 191 0.81 4.25 0.24
CA ASP A 191 1.86 4.17 -0.79
C ASP A 191 2.07 2.74 -1.29
N ASP A 192 2.04 1.76 -0.39
CA ASP A 192 2.24 0.34 -0.69
C ASP A 192 1.10 -0.29 -1.51
N VAL A 193 -0.08 0.34 -1.52
CA VAL A 193 -1.23 -0.12 -2.31
C VAL A 193 -1.00 0.05 -3.81
N TYR A 194 -0.11 0.95 -4.23
CA TYR A 194 0.27 1.16 -5.63
C TYR A 194 1.71 0.73 -5.91
N PRO A 195 1.99 -0.04 -6.98
CA PRO A 195 3.34 -0.56 -7.25
C PRO A 195 4.44 0.51 -7.37
N ARG A 196 4.10 1.71 -7.84
CA ARG A 196 5.03 2.83 -8.03
C ARG A 196 4.93 3.92 -6.96
N GLY A 197 4.15 3.66 -5.91
CA GLY A 197 3.85 4.61 -4.85
C GLY A 197 2.74 5.60 -5.23
N VAL A 198 1.90 5.95 -4.25
CA VAL A 198 0.76 6.85 -4.48
C VAL A 198 1.15 8.32 -4.48
N PHE A 199 2.31 8.68 -3.95
CA PHE A 199 2.73 10.09 -3.83
C PHE A 199 3.73 10.51 -4.91
N GLN A 200 3.97 9.68 -5.94
CA GLN A 200 4.99 9.97 -6.96
C GLN A 200 4.76 11.31 -7.66
N GLU A 201 3.51 11.61 -8.02
CA GLU A 201 3.13 12.87 -8.65
C GLU A 201 3.28 14.08 -7.73
N LEU A 202 2.77 13.97 -6.51
CA LEU A 202 2.97 15.00 -5.49
C LEU A 202 4.47 15.29 -5.30
N ASN A 203 5.29 14.26 -5.10
CA ASN A 203 6.73 14.42 -4.91
C ASN A 203 7.40 15.11 -6.10
N ARG A 204 6.98 14.78 -7.33
CA ARG A 204 7.49 15.44 -8.54
C ARG A 204 7.12 16.93 -8.58
N GLU A 205 5.89 17.26 -8.21
CA GLU A 205 5.45 18.67 -8.20
C GLU A 205 6.14 19.46 -7.08
N LEU A 206 6.30 18.88 -5.89
CA LEU A 206 7.05 19.51 -4.80
C LEU A 206 8.51 19.78 -5.17
N ARG A 207 9.19 18.84 -5.87
CA ARG A 207 10.54 19.09 -6.39
C ARG A 207 10.59 20.28 -7.35
N ARG A 208 9.57 20.45 -8.20
CA ARG A 208 9.47 21.61 -9.09
C ARG A 208 9.23 22.90 -8.32
N MET A 209 8.39 22.88 -7.29
CA MET A 209 8.14 24.04 -6.44
C MET A 209 9.41 24.49 -5.71
N VAL A 210 10.14 23.55 -5.09
CA VAL A 210 11.40 23.83 -4.40
C VAL A 210 12.49 24.27 -5.38
N GLY A 211 12.59 23.66 -6.56
CA GLY A 211 13.58 24.03 -7.57
C GLY A 211 13.32 25.37 -8.28
N LYS A 212 12.12 25.93 -8.16
CA LYS A 212 11.75 27.25 -8.70
C LYS A 212 11.80 28.37 -7.65
N ALA A 213 11.91 28.02 -6.37
CA ALA A 213 11.98 28.93 -5.24
C ALA A 213 13.41 29.44 -5.05
#